data_AF-A0A6L5ENQ8-F1
#
_entry.id   AF-A0A6L5ENQ8-F1
#
_cell.length_a   1.000
_cell.length_b   1.000
_cell.length_c   1.000
_cell.angle_alpha   90.00
_cell.angle_beta   90.00
_cell.angle_gamma   90.00
#
_symmetry.space_group_name_H-M   'P 1'
#
loop_
_entity.id
_entity.type
_entity.pdbx_description
1 polymer ?
#
loop_
_entity_poly.entity_id
_entity_poly.type
_entity_poly.pdbx_seq_one_letter_code
_entity_poly.pdbx_strand_id
1 'polypeptide(L)'
;MITLIRTTRHGDAIYAHLTGEDEPWGLTEQLLAAAVDALNGANWQRSGGKAHTKPKPIPRPGIRSHGTPTAARREAPQGDPFKEEESGVFMGVPTPVDALNTWLGWE
;
A
#
# COMPACT_ATOMS: atom_id res chain seq x y z
N MET A 1 20.97 -6.36 -46.19
CA MET A 1 19.61 -5.99 -45.76
C MET A 1 19.47 -6.47 -44.32
N ILE A 2 19.50 -5.58 -43.34
CA ILE A 2 19.37 -5.92 -41.92
C ILE A 2 17.88 -5.82 -41.57
N THR A 3 17.28 -6.96 -41.21
CA THR A 3 15.92 -7.01 -40.70
C THR A 3 15.98 -6.86 -39.19
N LEU A 4 15.49 -5.74 -38.65
CA LEU A 4 15.25 -5.63 -37.20
C LEU A 4 14.03 -6.49 -36.85
N ILE A 5 14.26 -7.55 -36.08
CA ILE A 5 13.19 -8.36 -35.48
C ILE A 5 12.65 -7.58 -34.28
N ARG A 6 11.34 -7.35 -34.21
CA ARG A 6 10.69 -6.71 -33.06
C ARG A 6 10.64 -7.71 -31.90
N THR A 7 11.68 -7.72 -31.06
CA THR A 7 11.78 -8.59 -29.87
C THR A 7 11.34 -7.82 -28.62
N THR A 8 10.05 -7.56 -28.49
CA THR A 8 9.48 -7.03 -27.24
C THR A 8 8.19 -7.75 -26.88
N ARG A 9 8.07 -9.03 -27.25
CA ARG A 9 6.92 -9.84 -26.84
C ARG A 9 7.25 -10.55 -25.54
N HIS A 10 6.24 -10.68 -24.70
CA HIS A 10 6.29 -11.48 -23.49
C HIS A 10 6.70 -12.94 -23.84
N GLY A 11 7.73 -13.47 -23.18
CA GLY A 11 8.33 -14.79 -23.45
C GLY A 11 9.52 -14.81 -24.44
N ASP A 12 9.93 -13.67 -24.99
CA ASP A 12 11.17 -13.59 -25.78
C ASP A 12 12.41 -13.52 -24.85
N ALA A 13 13.53 -14.11 -25.25
CA ALA A 13 14.75 -14.15 -24.44
C ALA A 13 15.31 -12.77 -24.04
N ILE A 14 15.10 -11.74 -24.88
CA ILE A 14 15.49 -10.35 -24.55
C ILE A 14 14.54 -9.77 -23.49
N TYR A 15 13.25 -10.09 -23.57
CA TYR A 15 12.27 -9.67 -22.57
C TYR A 15 12.62 -10.30 -21.21
N ALA A 16 12.90 -11.60 -21.19
CA ALA A 16 13.40 -12.34 -20.03
C ALA A 16 14.62 -11.67 -19.38
N HIS A 17 15.62 -11.31 -20.19
CA HIS A 17 16.83 -10.65 -19.70
C HIS A 17 16.56 -9.25 -19.14
N LEU A 18 15.59 -8.51 -19.69
CA LEU A 18 15.26 -7.15 -19.25
C LEU A 18 14.41 -7.13 -17.96
N THR A 19 13.50 -8.09 -17.80
CA THR A 19 12.59 -8.17 -16.64
C THR A 19 13.09 -9.09 -15.53
N GLY A 20 14.09 -9.94 -15.78
CA GLY A 20 14.65 -10.84 -14.76
C GLY A 20 13.60 -11.81 -14.21
N GLU A 21 13.60 -12.05 -12.89
CA GLU A 21 12.64 -12.94 -12.21
C GLU A 21 11.17 -12.47 -12.30
N ASP A 22 10.93 -11.23 -12.73
CA ASP A 22 9.59 -10.68 -12.96
C ASP A 22 9.00 -11.09 -14.33
N GLU A 23 9.76 -11.82 -15.15
CA GLU A 23 9.38 -12.28 -16.49
C GLU A 23 7.98 -12.90 -16.59
N PRO A 24 7.50 -13.77 -15.68
CA PRO A 24 6.17 -14.37 -15.86
C PRO A 24 5.01 -13.40 -15.52
N TRP A 25 5.29 -12.22 -14.96
CA TRP A 25 4.25 -11.29 -14.49
C TRP A 25 3.97 -10.19 -15.50
N GLY A 26 3.18 -10.51 -16.52
CA GLY A 26 2.56 -9.52 -17.39
C GLY A 26 1.37 -8.82 -16.74
N LEU A 27 0.77 -7.87 -17.49
CA LEU A 27 -0.42 -7.15 -17.04
C LEU A 27 -1.60 -8.10 -16.77
N THR A 28 -1.78 -9.10 -17.62
CA THR A 28 -2.88 -10.06 -17.48
C THR A 28 -2.72 -10.89 -16.21
N GLU A 29 -1.51 -11.34 -15.89
CA GLU A 29 -1.19 -12.13 -14.71
C GLU A 29 -1.40 -11.31 -13.43
N GLN A 30 -1.00 -10.03 -13.45
CA GLN A 30 -1.26 -9.08 -12.36
C GLN A 30 -2.77 -8.89 -12.11
N LEU A 31 -3.55 -8.68 -13.17
CA LEU A 31 -5.00 -8.51 -13.07
C LEU A 31 -5.71 -9.80 -12.64
N LEU A 32 -5.28 -10.95 -13.15
CA LEU A 32 -5.83 -12.25 -12.79
C LEU A 32 -5.55 -12.56 -11.30
N ALA A 33 -4.33 -12.33 -10.83
CA ALA A 33 -4.00 -12.49 -9.42
C ALA A 33 -4.85 -11.57 -8.53
N ALA A 34 -5.07 -10.31 -8.93
CA ALA A 34 -5.94 -9.39 -8.21
C ALA A 34 -7.40 -9.88 -8.15
N ALA A 35 -7.92 -10.43 -9.24
CA ALA A 35 -9.27 -11.01 -9.28
C ALA A 35 -9.39 -12.22 -8.33
N VAL A 36 -8.38 -13.11 -8.32
CA VAL A 36 -8.35 -14.28 -7.43
C VAL A 36 -8.27 -13.86 -5.96
N ASP A 37 -7.43 -12.88 -5.62
CA ASP A 37 -7.33 -12.35 -4.25
C ASP A 37 -8.68 -11.79 -3.76
N ALA A 38 -9.37 -11.02 -4.61
CA ALA A 38 -10.69 -10.47 -4.30
C ALA A 38 -11.73 -11.57 -4.11
N LEU A 39 -11.72 -12.60 -4.96
CA LEU A 39 -12.63 -13.74 -4.85
C LEU A 39 -12.40 -14.54 -3.56
N ASN A 40 -11.13 -14.80 -3.21
CA ASN A 40 -10.77 -15.47 -1.97
C ASN A 40 -11.23 -14.67 -0.74
N GLY A 41 -11.06 -13.35 -0.76
CA GLY A 41 -11.58 -12.46 0.28
C GLY A 41 -13.11 -12.50 0.39
N ALA A 42 -13.82 -12.45 -0.73
CA ALA A 42 -15.28 -12.53 -0.76
C ALA A 42 -15.81 -13.89 -0.27
N ASN A 43 -15.13 -14.98 -0.63
CA ASN A 43 -15.48 -16.33 -0.13
C ASN A 43 -15.27 -16.44 1.37
N TRP A 44 -14.16 -15.90 1.90
CA TRP A 44 -13.89 -15.87 3.33
C TRP A 44 -14.92 -15.03 4.12
N GLN A 45 -15.35 -13.90 3.56
CA GLN A 45 -16.44 -13.10 4.14
C GLN A 45 -17.75 -13.90 4.18
N ARG A 46 -18.10 -14.58 3.07
CA ARG A 46 -19.30 -15.42 2.98
C ARG A 46 -19.27 -16.65 3.89
N SER A 47 -18.10 -17.21 4.18
CA SER A 47 -17.94 -18.32 5.13
C SER A 47 -18.06 -17.89 6.59
N GLY A 48 -18.50 -16.65 6.87
CA GLY A 48 -18.75 -16.15 8.21
C GLY A 48 -17.53 -15.64 8.96
N GLY A 49 -16.35 -15.55 8.32
CA GLY A 49 -15.14 -14.86 8.78
C GLY A 49 -14.51 -15.27 10.12
N LYS A 50 -15.18 -16.10 10.93
CA LYS A 50 -14.81 -16.41 12.32
C LYS A 50 -14.06 -17.73 12.49
N ALA A 51 -14.23 -18.68 11.57
CA ALA A 51 -13.64 -20.02 11.68
C ALA A 51 -12.31 -20.19 10.92
N HIS A 52 -11.99 -19.28 9.98
CA HIS A 52 -10.85 -19.45 9.08
C HIS A 52 -9.99 -18.20 9.04
N THR A 53 -8.67 -18.39 8.93
CA THR A 53 -7.72 -17.29 8.72
C THR A 53 -8.00 -16.60 7.39
N LYS A 54 -7.97 -15.26 7.38
CA LYS A 54 -8.11 -14.48 6.15
C LYS A 54 -7.04 -14.92 5.13
N PRO A 55 -7.41 -15.23 3.88
CA PRO A 55 -6.46 -15.66 2.87
C PRO A 55 -5.43 -14.56 2.60
N LYS A 56 -4.16 -14.95 2.48
CA LYS A 56 -3.08 -14.05 2.09
C LYS A 56 -3.12 -13.82 0.57
N PRO A 57 -2.84 -12.59 0.11
CA PRO A 57 -2.73 -12.32 -1.33
C PRO A 57 -1.66 -13.17 -2.00
N ILE A 58 -1.85 -13.48 -3.28
CA ILE A 58 -0.85 -14.16 -4.11
C ILE A 58 0.42 -13.30 -4.18
N PRO A 59 1.60 -13.85 -3.84
CA PRO A 59 2.86 -13.11 -3.90
C PRO A 59 3.18 -12.74 -5.35
N ARG A 60 3.42 -11.45 -5.61
CA ARG A 60 3.71 -10.97 -6.95
C ARG A 60 4.70 -9.81 -6.96
N PRO A 61 5.51 -9.68 -8.02
CA PRO A 61 6.42 -8.57 -8.23
C PRO A 61 5.75 -7.22 -8.01
N GLY A 62 6.48 -6.31 -7.37
CA GLY A 62 6.02 -4.94 -7.09
C GLY A 62 5.06 -4.79 -5.90
N ILE A 63 4.48 -5.87 -5.37
CA ILE A 63 3.62 -5.80 -4.17
C ILE A 63 4.40 -6.25 -2.95
N ARG A 64 4.65 -5.30 -2.04
CA ARG A 64 5.21 -5.60 -0.72
C ARG A 64 4.19 -6.41 0.07
N SER A 65 4.60 -7.59 0.54
CA SER A 65 3.74 -8.39 1.41
C SER A 65 3.37 -7.57 2.64
N HIS A 66 2.09 -7.56 3.03
CA HIS A 66 1.61 -6.87 4.24
C HIS A 66 2.17 -7.43 5.57
N GLY A 67 3.20 -8.28 5.52
CA GLY A 67 3.86 -8.85 6.68
C GLY A 67 5.35 -8.48 6.83
N THR A 68 5.94 -7.73 5.90
CA THR A 68 7.30 -7.23 6.09
C THR A 68 7.22 -5.92 6.88
N PRO A 69 7.70 -5.85 8.13
CA PRO A 69 7.74 -4.60 8.86
C PRO A 69 8.64 -3.67 8.05
N THR A 70 8.04 -2.66 7.41
CA THR A 70 8.81 -1.55 6.88
C THR A 70 9.40 -0.87 8.11
N ALA A 71 10.69 -1.05 8.33
CA ALA A 71 11.44 -0.31 9.34
C ALA A 71 11.16 1.18 9.14
N ALA A 72 10.83 1.85 10.25
CA ALA A 72 10.35 3.24 10.37
C ALA A 72 8.83 3.47 10.33
N ARG A 73 8.00 2.55 10.86
CA ARG A 73 6.79 3.01 11.55
C ARG A 73 7.27 3.73 12.81
N ARG A 74 7.44 5.06 12.73
CA ARG A 74 7.62 5.90 13.91
C ARG A 74 6.49 5.52 14.88
N GLU A 75 6.86 5.11 16.08
CA GLU A 75 5.92 4.76 17.13
C GLU A 75 4.93 5.91 17.25
N ALA A 76 3.64 5.62 17.04
CA ALA A 76 2.62 6.62 17.30
C ALA A 76 2.70 6.94 18.79
N PRO A 77 2.71 8.21 19.21
CA PRO A 77 2.65 8.56 20.62
C PRO A 77 1.42 7.89 21.23
N GLN A 78 1.66 7.03 22.21
CA GLN A 78 0.65 6.23 22.89
C GLN A 78 0.10 7.08 24.05
N GLY A 79 -1.05 7.73 23.85
CA GLY A 79 -1.77 8.49 24.88
C GLY A 79 -3.24 8.65 24.47
N ASP A 80 -4.15 8.67 25.45
CA ASP A 80 -5.58 8.86 25.19
C ASP A 80 -5.86 10.37 25.07
N PRO A 81 -6.27 10.88 23.88
CA PRO A 81 -6.39 12.32 23.63
C PRO A 81 -7.51 13.00 24.43
N PHE A 82 -8.32 12.24 25.18
CA PHE A 82 -9.44 12.76 25.96
C PHE A 82 -9.20 12.78 27.48
N LYS A 83 -7.98 12.44 27.94
CA LYS A 83 -7.60 12.58 29.35
C LYS A 83 -6.84 13.89 29.57
N GLU A 84 -7.27 14.69 30.54
CA GLU A 84 -6.72 16.02 30.81
C GLU A 84 -5.21 16.00 31.09
N GLU A 85 -4.71 14.97 31.78
CA GLU A 85 -3.29 14.82 32.13
C GLU A 85 -2.40 14.37 30.96
N GLU A 86 -2.98 13.83 29.88
CA GLU A 86 -2.28 13.34 28.67
C GLU A 86 -2.58 14.20 27.43
N SER A 87 -3.19 15.38 27.62
CA SER A 87 -3.57 16.31 26.56
C SER A 87 -2.37 17.09 26.00
N GLY A 88 -1.42 16.38 25.39
CA GLY A 88 -0.22 16.94 24.74
C GLY A 88 0.05 16.42 23.33
N VAL A 89 -0.85 15.62 22.76
CA VAL A 89 -0.65 14.98 21.45
C VAL A 89 -1.42 15.71 20.34
N PHE A 90 -1.23 17.03 20.27
CA PHE A 90 -1.47 17.80 19.04
C PHE A 90 -0.18 18.56 18.71
N MET A 91 0.57 18.05 17.73
CA MET A 91 1.70 18.78 17.13
C MET A 91 1.15 19.89 16.24
N GLY A 92 0.79 20.99 16.88
CA GLY A 92 0.50 22.29 16.28
C GLY A 92 0.59 23.28 17.41
N VAL A 93 1.64 24.09 17.44
CA VAL A 93 1.77 25.16 18.43
C VAL A 93 0.48 25.98 18.34
N PRO A 94 -0.32 26.08 19.42
CA PRO A 94 -1.55 26.87 19.36
C PRO A 94 -1.16 28.30 19.08
N THR A 95 -1.49 28.81 17.89
CA THR A 95 -1.35 30.24 17.60
C THR A 95 -2.32 30.95 18.54
N PRO A 96 -1.87 31.86 19.42
CA PRO A 96 -2.77 32.63 20.26
C PRO A 96 -3.83 33.32 19.39
N VAL A 97 -5.09 33.33 19.84
CA VAL A 97 -6.24 33.85 19.08
C VAL A 97 -5.99 35.29 18.61
N ASP A 98 -5.29 36.09 19.42
CA ASP A 98 -4.92 37.47 19.07
C ASP A 98 -4.07 37.54 17.80
N ALA A 99 -3.09 36.66 17.65
CA ALA A 99 -2.23 36.61 16.46
C ALA A 99 -3.00 36.15 15.21
N LEU A 100 -4.02 35.31 15.38
CA LEU A 100 -4.93 34.90 14.30
C LEU A 100 -5.84 36.05 13.84
N ASN A 101 -6.38 36.82 14.77
CA ASN A 101 -7.25 37.97 14.47
C ASN A 101 -6.49 39.06 13.71
N THR A 102 -5.26 39.38 14.14
CA THR A 102 -4.38 40.30 13.41
C THR A 102 -4.06 39.80 12.00
N TRP A 103 -3.82 38.50 11.83
CA TRP A 103 -3.51 37.92 10.51
C TRP A 103 -4.72 37.91 9.56
N LEU A 104 -5.94 37.75 10.08
CA LEU A 104 -7.19 37.77 9.32
C LEU A 104 -7.72 39.17 9.03
N GLY A 105 -7.10 40.21 9.58
CA GLY A 105 -7.56 41.59 9.46
C GLY A 105 -8.90 41.83 10.17
N TRP A 106 -9.19 41.02 11.18
CA TRP A 106 -10.36 41.16 12.04
C TRP A 106 -9.95 42.01 13.25
N GLU A 107 -9.80 43.32 13.02
CA GLU A 107 -9.92 44.33 14.09
C GLU A 107 -11.37 44.84 14.15
#